data_AF-A0A3Q1CCK2-F1
#
_entry.id   AF-A0A3Q1CCK2-F1
#
_cell.length_a   1.000
_cell.length_b   1.000
_cell.length_c   1.000
_cell.angle_alpha   90.00
_cell.angle_beta   90.00
_cell.angle_gamma   90.00
#
_symmetry.space_group_name_H-M   'P 1'
#
loop_
_entity.id
_entity.type
_entity.pdbx_description
1 polymer ?
#
loop_
_entity_poly.entity_id
_entity_poly.type
_entity_poly.pdbx_seq_one_letter_code
_entity_poly.pdbx_strand_id
1 'polypeptide(L)'
;MFAAGSLKQKRLSEFHYCVVFSKHCPFLRTIFAVYTMPPKKKSTSKTPAKARTPTLIDGLTKEEMSKEQLEEHILHLREELDREREERNYFQLERDQIHSFWEITERNLAEVKAELKNLEKEIEEDEGRHRVEIKVYKQKMKHLLCEHQNKIAELKAGVLVSTEMMQKEQEELETELHKKIKAIMVDIQELDNDNLIRELELKHDAEMTTIRNKWEKNLMEITANNEKKMQLLRQELDYMKKNSTSEQEHMWNSYIAALKEYHNQVFSDAKLVVNQMEEDLNTVSILKEEIASITEKQKVMKNDLKLVSLDNTRLAESISKVEKDNAEVEKKIKYYSAKKDPSNTIEKLKKRELENLKREHEVLGEKFTKLQMERDELYKAFPQNIQKVQHKADQVTMLLEKKLQALTDSVEDVEAGLCSVLSASNIDQTALSGVISKAEENLISRNTAIKNLQHKKNLIAKARRDLLLTIEVKQRALGVPVEELCVNP
;
A
#
# COMPACT_ATOMS: atom_id res chain seq x y z
N MET A 1 -21.30 -45.01 4.06
CA MET A 1 -20.98 -45.59 5.38
C MET A 1 -22.21 -45.48 6.28
N PHE A 2 -22.63 -46.61 6.87
CA PHE A 2 -23.49 -46.85 8.06
C PHE A 2 -24.56 -45.79 8.45
N ALA A 3 -25.86 -46.10 8.35
CA ALA A 3 -26.74 -46.73 9.38
C ALA A 3 -27.57 -45.65 10.11
N ALA A 4 -28.83 -45.78 10.54
CA ALA A 4 -29.87 -46.82 10.54
C ALA A 4 -31.24 -46.16 10.88
N GLY A 5 -32.35 -46.89 10.63
CA GLY A 5 -33.73 -46.60 11.10
C GLY A 5 -34.75 -46.59 9.96
N SER A 6 -35.22 -47.73 9.41
CA SER A 6 -36.29 -48.64 9.90
C SER A 6 -37.61 -47.89 10.19
N LEU A 7 -38.78 -48.18 9.59
CA LEU A 7 -39.40 -49.48 9.30
C LEU A 7 -40.26 -49.48 8.01
N LYS A 8 -40.27 -50.66 7.36
CA LYS A 8 -41.32 -51.20 6.47
C LYS A 8 -42.31 -52.03 7.29
N GLN A 9 -43.59 -52.00 6.93
CA GLN A 9 -44.60 -53.07 7.16
C GLN A 9 -45.70 -52.81 6.11
N LYS A 10 -46.09 -53.65 5.14
CA LYS A 10 -46.19 -55.11 4.91
C LYS A 10 -47.13 -55.85 5.86
N ARG A 11 -48.36 -56.04 5.35
CA ARG A 11 -49.11 -57.30 5.17
C ARG A 11 -49.79 -57.98 6.36
N LEU A 12 -50.94 -58.60 6.01
CA LEU A 12 -51.60 -59.79 6.60
C LEU A 12 -52.36 -59.49 7.91
N SER A 13 -53.46 -60.14 8.28
CA SER A 13 -54.29 -61.21 7.71
C SER A 13 -55.50 -61.37 8.65
N GLU A 14 -56.46 -62.16 8.17
CA GLU A 14 -57.67 -62.71 8.77
C GLU A 14 -57.63 -63.21 10.23
N PHE A 15 -58.84 -63.61 10.67
CA PHE A 15 -59.28 -64.50 11.77
C PHE A 15 -60.00 -63.77 12.93
N HIS A 16 -61.34 -63.78 12.92
CA HIS A 16 -62.26 -64.84 13.39
C HIS A 16 -62.47 -64.79 14.90
N TYR A 17 -63.72 -64.52 15.30
CA TYR A 17 -64.42 -65.41 16.23
C TYR A 17 -65.90 -65.47 15.87
N CYS A 18 -66.31 -66.67 15.46
CA CYS A 18 -67.69 -67.17 15.46
C CYS A 18 -68.11 -67.48 16.89
N VAL A 19 -69.38 -67.23 17.24
CA VAL A 19 -70.28 -68.13 18.01
C VAL A 19 -71.71 -67.65 17.66
N VAL A 20 -72.42 -68.27 16.72
CA VAL A 20 -73.30 -69.46 16.83
C VAL A 20 -74.47 -69.28 17.82
N PHE A 21 -75.69 -69.23 17.30
CA PHE A 21 -76.85 -70.10 17.63
C PHE A 21 -77.95 -69.79 16.58
N SER A 22 -78.28 -70.66 15.60
CA SER A 22 -79.19 -71.84 15.70
C SER A 22 -80.59 -71.42 16.17
N LYS A 23 -81.77 -71.74 15.59
CA LYS A 23 -82.31 -72.86 14.80
C LYS A 23 -83.58 -72.33 14.06
N HIS A 24 -83.89 -72.74 12.82
CA HIS A 24 -84.86 -73.81 12.50
C HIS A 24 -86.20 -73.77 13.28
N CYS A 25 -87.30 -73.66 12.51
CA CYS A 25 -88.62 -74.35 12.59
C CYS A 25 -88.81 -75.43 13.68
N PRO A 26 -90.04 -75.91 14.02
CA PRO A 26 -91.41 -75.52 13.64
C PRO A 26 -92.45 -75.66 14.81
N PHE A 27 -93.75 -75.50 14.49
CA PHE A 27 -94.88 -76.31 14.97
C PHE A 27 -95.32 -76.33 16.47
N LEU A 28 -96.65 -76.33 16.60
CA LEU A 28 -97.47 -76.87 17.71
C LEU A 28 -97.45 -76.01 18.96
N ARG A 29 -98.49 -75.90 19.75
CA ARG A 29 -99.91 -76.32 19.80
C ARG A 29 -100.37 -75.47 21.01
N THR A 30 -101.63 -75.10 21.17
CA THR A 30 -102.60 -76.00 21.78
C THR A 30 -103.88 -75.17 21.95
N ILE A 31 -104.91 -75.57 21.20
CA ILE A 31 -106.27 -75.83 21.68
C ILE A 31 -106.88 -74.74 22.57
N PHE A 32 -107.87 -74.01 22.02
CA PHE A 32 -109.24 -74.22 22.48
C PHE A 32 -110.20 -74.05 21.30
N ALA A 33 -110.51 -75.19 20.69
CA ALA A 33 -111.76 -75.41 20.01
C ALA A 33 -112.75 -75.88 21.06
N VAL A 34 -113.86 -75.17 21.31
CA VAL A 34 -115.05 -75.79 21.91
C VAL A 34 -116.30 -75.09 21.36
N TYR A 35 -117.03 -75.89 20.57
CA TYR A 35 -118.49 -75.97 20.43
C TYR A 35 -119.24 -74.71 19.98
N THR A 36 -119.67 -74.59 18.71
CA THR A 36 -120.85 -75.29 18.13
C THR A 36 -122.00 -75.46 19.13
N MET A 37 -123.15 -74.85 18.85
CA MET A 37 -124.30 -75.61 18.35
C MET A 37 -125.36 -74.68 17.74
N PRO A 38 -126.17 -75.23 16.82
CA PRO A 38 -126.86 -74.51 15.76
C PRO A 38 -128.39 -74.42 16.07
N PRO A 39 -129.27 -74.10 15.10
CA PRO A 39 -130.60 -73.56 15.37
C PRO A 39 -131.61 -74.65 15.75
N LYS A 40 -132.58 -74.31 16.62
CA LYS A 40 -133.80 -75.10 16.80
C LYS A 40 -134.97 -74.45 16.07
N LYS A 41 -135.15 -74.82 14.79
CA LYS A 41 -136.49 -75.00 14.21
C LYS A 41 -136.88 -76.46 14.44
N LYS A 42 -138.00 -76.72 15.09
CA LYS A 42 -139.09 -77.56 14.57
C LYS A 42 -140.18 -77.81 15.61
N SER A 43 -141.40 -77.84 15.05
CA SER A 43 -142.54 -78.64 15.48
C SER A 43 -143.14 -78.37 16.87
N THR A 44 -144.07 -77.44 16.90
CA THR A 44 -145.32 -77.65 17.65
C THR A 44 -146.25 -78.52 16.80
N SER A 45 -146.06 -79.84 16.89
CA SER A 45 -147.11 -80.81 16.61
C SER A 45 -148.14 -80.72 17.73
N LYS A 46 -149.40 -80.48 17.36
CA LYS A 46 -150.55 -80.54 18.25
C LYS A 46 -150.78 -82.00 18.70
N THR A 47 -151.06 -82.15 19.99
CA THR A 47 -151.77 -83.25 20.70
C THR A 47 -151.07 -84.62 20.80
N PRO A 48 -151.16 -85.32 21.94
CA PRO A 48 -152.33 -85.42 22.82
C PRO A 48 -152.10 -84.96 24.27
N ALA A 49 -153.07 -84.20 24.80
CA ALA A 49 -153.27 -84.07 26.23
C ALA A 49 -153.78 -85.42 26.75
N LYS A 50 -152.93 -86.13 27.48
CA LYS A 50 -153.28 -87.34 28.23
C LYS A 50 -153.28 -86.97 29.71
N ALA A 51 -154.43 -87.16 30.34
CA ALA A 51 -154.70 -87.19 31.78
C ALA A 51 -154.31 -85.95 32.61
N ARG A 52 -155.32 -85.17 32.98
CA ARG A 52 -155.37 -84.47 34.28
C ARG A 52 -154.92 -85.46 35.36
N THR A 53 -153.78 -85.19 35.99
CA THR A 53 -153.46 -85.65 37.33
C THR A 53 -153.55 -84.43 38.25
N PRO A 54 -154.07 -84.55 39.47
CA PRO A 54 -154.34 -83.40 40.32
C PRO A 54 -153.01 -82.75 40.72
N THR A 55 -152.94 -81.42 40.63
CA THR A 55 -151.87 -80.64 41.27
C THR A 55 -152.00 -80.86 42.77
N LEU A 56 -151.14 -81.73 43.30
CA LEU A 56 -150.94 -81.92 44.73
C LEU A 56 -150.29 -80.64 45.27
N ILE A 57 -151.06 -79.90 46.05
CA ILE A 57 -150.59 -78.76 46.82
C ILE A 57 -150.46 -79.28 48.26
N ASP A 58 -149.22 -79.36 48.74
CA ASP A 58 -148.87 -79.70 50.13
C ASP A 58 -149.60 -80.95 50.69
N GLY A 59 -149.69 -82.01 49.88
CA GLY A 59 -150.18 -83.32 50.33
C GLY A 59 -151.69 -83.47 50.52
N LEU A 60 -152.53 -82.48 50.16
CA LEU A 60 -154.00 -82.53 50.31
C LEU A 60 -154.76 -82.09 49.05
N THR A 61 -155.93 -82.69 48.81
CA THR A 61 -156.82 -82.44 47.67
C THR A 61 -157.71 -81.21 47.90
N LYS A 62 -158.01 -80.47 46.83
CA LYS A 62 -158.75 -79.19 46.78
C LYS A 62 -160.13 -79.17 47.45
N GLU A 63 -160.64 -80.32 47.87
CA GLU A 63 -162.01 -80.54 48.35
C GLU A 63 -162.06 -81.00 49.82
N GLU A 64 -160.91 -81.13 50.50
CA GLU A 64 -160.81 -81.42 51.95
C GLU A 64 -160.12 -80.31 52.77
N MET A 65 -159.63 -79.26 52.11
CA MET A 65 -159.08 -78.06 52.75
C MET A 65 -160.21 -77.09 53.12
N SER A 66 -160.31 -76.71 54.39
CA SER A 66 -161.20 -75.65 54.86
C SER A 66 -160.99 -74.36 54.05
N LYS A 67 -162.04 -73.54 53.86
CA LYS A 67 -161.93 -72.22 53.20
C LYS A 67 -160.78 -71.39 53.78
N GLU A 68 -160.56 -71.48 55.09
CA GLU A 68 -159.48 -70.81 55.81
C GLU A 68 -158.09 -71.36 55.44
N GLN A 69 -157.94 -72.67 55.26
CA GLN A 69 -156.65 -73.29 54.88
C GLN A 69 -156.27 -72.99 53.42
N LEU A 70 -157.26 -72.88 52.54
CA LEU A 70 -157.04 -72.40 51.17
C LEU A 70 -156.67 -70.91 51.14
N GLU A 71 -157.28 -70.09 51.99
CA GLU A 71 -156.94 -68.68 52.15
C GLU A 71 -155.51 -68.48 52.70
N GLU A 72 -155.11 -69.27 53.70
CA GLU A 72 -153.74 -69.29 54.24
C GLU A 72 -152.71 -69.75 53.20
N HIS A 73 -153.01 -70.79 52.41
CA HIS A 73 -152.09 -71.23 51.37
C HIS A 73 -151.98 -70.20 50.23
N ILE A 74 -153.07 -69.49 49.91
CA ILE A 74 -153.03 -68.35 48.98
C ILE A 74 -152.19 -67.20 49.55
N LEU A 75 -152.27 -66.93 50.86
CA LEU A 75 -151.42 -65.93 51.52
C LEU A 75 -149.95 -66.35 51.46
N HIS A 76 -149.62 -67.59 51.82
CA HIS A 76 -148.25 -68.10 51.76
C HIS A 76 -147.66 -68.02 50.34
N LEU A 77 -148.41 -68.43 49.32
CA LEU A 77 -147.98 -68.32 47.92
C LEU A 77 -147.81 -66.87 47.46
N ARG A 78 -148.60 -65.92 48.01
CA ARG A 78 -148.42 -64.49 47.74
C ARG A 78 -147.16 -63.95 48.42
N GLU A 79 -146.92 -64.33 49.66
CA GLU A 79 -145.71 -63.98 50.41
C GLU A 79 -144.45 -64.58 49.77
N GLU A 80 -144.50 -65.82 49.28
CA GLU A 80 -143.43 -66.40 48.47
C GLU A 80 -143.24 -65.67 47.15
N LEU A 81 -144.33 -65.33 46.45
CA LEU A 81 -144.23 -64.57 45.21
C LEU A 81 -143.62 -63.18 45.43
N ASP A 82 -143.97 -62.50 46.52
CA ASP A 82 -143.44 -61.19 46.85
C ASP A 82 -141.97 -61.27 47.34
N ARG A 83 -141.59 -62.30 48.12
CA ARG A 83 -140.18 -62.57 48.45
C ARG A 83 -139.34 -62.85 47.20
N GLU A 84 -139.80 -63.71 46.30
CA GLU A 84 -139.13 -64.00 45.03
C GLU A 84 -139.02 -62.77 44.12
N ARG A 85 -139.98 -61.83 44.20
CA ARG A 85 -139.91 -60.54 43.51
C ARG A 85 -138.87 -59.61 44.14
N GLU A 86 -138.82 -59.54 45.46
CA GLU A 86 -137.83 -58.76 46.21
C GLU A 86 -136.42 -59.28 45.95
N GLU A 87 -136.21 -60.60 46.00
CA GLU A 87 -134.93 -61.24 45.68
C GLU A 87 -134.51 -60.98 44.23
N ARG A 88 -135.43 -61.13 43.27
CA ARG A 88 -135.16 -60.78 41.87
C ARG A 88 -134.76 -59.31 41.71
N ASN A 89 -135.46 -58.40 42.40
CA ASN A 89 -135.14 -56.97 42.38
C ASN A 89 -133.75 -56.73 42.97
N TYR A 90 -133.45 -57.31 44.13
CA TYR A 90 -132.15 -57.25 44.77
C TYR A 90 -131.03 -57.76 43.85
N PHE A 91 -131.16 -58.95 43.27
CA PHE A 91 -130.18 -59.49 42.32
C PHE A 91 -130.08 -58.68 41.02
N GLN A 92 -131.14 -57.98 40.62
CA GLN A 92 -131.09 -57.07 39.49
C GLN A 92 -130.29 -55.80 39.82
N LEU A 93 -130.53 -55.19 40.99
CA LEU A 93 -129.75 -54.06 41.48
C LEU A 93 -128.27 -54.42 41.66
N GLU A 94 -127.95 -55.55 42.27
CA GLU A 94 -126.57 -56.04 42.43
C GLU A 94 -125.88 -56.26 41.07
N ARG A 95 -126.60 -56.84 40.10
CA ARG A 95 -126.07 -57.02 38.73
C ARG A 95 -125.79 -55.68 38.06
N ASP A 96 -126.73 -54.74 38.13
CA ASP A 96 -126.60 -53.42 37.52
C ASP A 96 -125.47 -52.63 38.20
N GLN A 97 -125.31 -52.77 39.52
CA GLN A 97 -124.21 -52.20 40.29
C GLN A 97 -122.86 -52.80 39.87
N ILE A 98 -122.75 -54.13 39.77
CA ILE A 98 -121.54 -54.81 39.27
C ILE A 98 -121.23 -54.39 37.84
N HIS A 99 -122.25 -54.26 36.98
CA HIS A 99 -122.07 -53.84 35.59
C HIS A 99 -121.58 -52.39 35.51
N SER A 100 -122.17 -51.48 36.29
CA SER A 100 -121.72 -50.09 36.39
C SER A 100 -120.28 -50.00 36.89
N PHE A 101 -119.91 -50.76 37.94
CA PHE A 101 -118.53 -50.82 38.40
C PHE A 101 -117.59 -51.37 37.33
N TRP A 102 -118.00 -52.43 36.62
CA TRP A 102 -117.21 -53.00 35.53
C TRP A 102 -116.99 -51.97 34.41
N GLU A 103 -118.03 -51.30 33.92
CA GLU A 103 -117.92 -50.25 32.91
C GLU A 103 -117.05 -49.06 33.37
N ILE A 104 -117.16 -48.64 34.63
CA ILE A 104 -116.31 -47.60 35.22
C ILE A 104 -114.84 -48.07 35.24
N THR A 105 -114.57 -49.27 35.73
CA THR A 105 -113.20 -49.81 35.79
C THR A 105 -112.61 -50.04 34.40
N GLU A 106 -113.39 -50.46 33.42
CA GLU A 106 -112.95 -50.63 32.04
C GLU A 106 -112.60 -49.28 31.40
N ARG A 107 -113.44 -48.26 31.59
CA ARG A 107 -113.15 -46.89 31.14
C ARG A 107 -111.91 -46.32 31.80
N ASN A 108 -111.79 -46.44 33.12
CA ASN A 108 -110.60 -45.98 33.85
C ASN A 108 -109.33 -46.71 33.38
N LEU A 109 -109.43 -48.02 33.10
CA LEU A 109 -108.31 -48.79 32.55
C LEU A 109 -107.94 -48.32 31.13
N ALA A 110 -108.94 -47.99 30.31
CA ALA A 110 -108.71 -47.45 28.97
C ALA A 110 -108.06 -46.06 29.02
N GLU A 111 -108.50 -45.20 29.94
CA GLU A 111 -107.92 -43.87 30.20
C GLU A 111 -106.46 -43.97 30.64
N VAL A 112 -106.15 -44.78 31.68
CA VAL A 112 -104.77 -44.98 32.17
C VAL A 112 -103.88 -45.59 31.08
N LYS A 113 -104.40 -46.51 30.25
CA LYS A 113 -103.65 -47.05 29.11
C LYS A 113 -103.37 -45.99 28.04
N ALA A 114 -104.29 -45.07 27.80
CA ALA A 114 -104.10 -43.96 26.87
C ALA A 114 -103.08 -42.95 27.41
N GLU A 115 -103.17 -42.60 28.70
CA GLU A 115 -102.20 -41.75 29.39
C GLU A 115 -100.79 -42.35 29.36
N LEU A 116 -100.64 -43.65 29.64
CA LEU A 116 -99.36 -44.34 29.57
C LEU A 116 -98.76 -44.26 28.16
N LYS A 117 -99.55 -44.49 27.11
CA LYS A 117 -99.08 -44.37 25.72
C LYS A 117 -98.67 -42.93 25.37
N ASN A 118 -99.40 -41.93 25.88
CA ASN A 118 -99.04 -40.53 25.68
C ASN A 118 -97.71 -40.21 26.36
N LEU A 119 -97.53 -40.66 27.61
CA LEU A 119 -96.27 -40.50 28.35
C LEU A 119 -95.10 -41.22 27.66
N GLU A 120 -95.30 -42.44 27.15
CA GLU A 120 -94.27 -43.15 26.36
C GLU A 120 -93.87 -42.37 25.10
N LYS A 121 -94.85 -41.76 24.41
CA LYS A 121 -94.59 -40.92 23.23
C LYS A 121 -93.87 -39.63 23.59
N GLU A 122 -94.24 -38.98 24.69
CA GLU A 122 -93.53 -37.79 25.21
C GLU A 122 -92.07 -38.13 25.55
N ILE A 123 -91.82 -39.27 26.23
CA ILE A 123 -90.47 -39.74 26.52
C ILE A 123 -89.67 -39.95 25.22
N GLU A 124 -90.26 -40.61 24.21
CA GLU A 124 -89.60 -40.83 22.92
C GLU A 124 -89.28 -39.51 22.19
N GLU A 125 -90.21 -38.54 22.22
CA GLU A 125 -90.02 -37.21 21.64
C GLU A 125 -88.92 -36.43 22.38
N ASP A 126 -88.88 -36.47 23.71
CA ASP A 126 -87.88 -35.83 24.56
C ASP A 126 -86.49 -36.41 24.32
N GLU A 127 -86.37 -37.74 24.26
CA GLU A 127 -85.13 -38.41 23.87
C GLU A 127 -84.70 -38.01 22.44
N GLY A 128 -85.67 -37.88 21.53
CA GLY A 128 -85.44 -37.37 20.16
C GLY A 128 -84.82 -35.97 20.18
N ARG A 129 -85.38 -35.04 20.96
CA ARG A 129 -84.87 -33.67 21.13
C ARG A 129 -83.48 -33.68 21.75
N HIS A 130 -83.27 -34.43 22.82
CA HIS A 130 -81.95 -34.55 23.45
C HIS A 130 -80.88 -35.12 22.50
N ARG A 131 -81.22 -36.13 21.68
CA ARG A 131 -80.30 -36.66 20.65
C ARG A 131 -79.90 -35.58 19.64
N VAL A 132 -80.82 -34.70 19.24
CA VAL A 132 -80.54 -33.58 18.33
C VAL A 132 -79.69 -32.51 19.02
N GLU A 133 -80.01 -32.13 20.25
CA GLU A 133 -79.23 -31.17 21.05
C GLU A 133 -77.77 -31.62 21.20
N ILE A 134 -77.54 -32.89 21.55
CA ILE A 134 -76.18 -33.46 21.64
C ILE A 134 -75.43 -33.33 20.31
N LYS A 135 -76.10 -33.58 19.17
CA LYS A 135 -75.49 -33.40 17.84
C LYS A 135 -75.15 -31.94 17.56
N VAL A 136 -76.04 -31.00 17.90
CA VAL A 136 -75.80 -29.55 17.75
C VAL A 136 -74.63 -29.10 18.61
N TYR A 137 -74.59 -29.49 19.89
CA TYR A 137 -73.46 -29.16 20.78
C TYR A 137 -72.14 -29.76 20.28
N LYS A 138 -72.16 -31.00 19.80
CA LYS A 138 -70.98 -31.63 19.19
C LYS A 138 -70.50 -30.85 17.96
N GLN A 139 -71.41 -30.38 17.12
CA GLN A 139 -71.06 -29.57 15.95
C GLN A 139 -70.52 -28.18 16.34
N LYS A 140 -71.13 -27.52 17.34
CA LYS A 140 -70.62 -26.25 17.90
C LYS A 140 -69.21 -26.40 18.45
N MET A 141 -68.94 -27.47 19.20
CA MET A 141 -67.60 -27.75 19.72
C MET A 141 -66.59 -27.97 18.58
N LYS A 142 -66.94 -28.74 17.55
CA LYS A 142 -66.07 -28.93 16.38
C LYS A 142 -65.76 -27.60 15.68
N HIS A 143 -66.77 -26.77 15.46
CA HIS A 143 -66.59 -25.46 14.82
C HIS A 143 -65.66 -24.57 15.64
N LEU A 144 -65.88 -24.44 16.95
CA LEU A 144 -65.03 -23.65 17.84
C LEU A 144 -63.57 -24.12 17.83
N LEU A 145 -63.34 -25.45 17.83
CA LEU A 145 -62.00 -26.02 17.73
C LEU A 145 -61.35 -25.69 16.38
N CYS A 146 -62.09 -25.79 15.27
CA CYS A 146 -61.60 -25.41 13.95
C CYS A 146 -61.28 -23.91 13.87
N GLU A 147 -62.14 -23.05 14.43
CA GLU A 147 -61.89 -21.59 14.47
C GLU A 147 -60.65 -21.26 15.29
N HIS A 148 -60.49 -21.85 16.47
CA HIS A 148 -59.28 -21.66 17.29
C HIS A 148 -58.04 -22.14 16.54
N GLN A 149 -58.09 -23.31 15.89
CA GLN A 149 -56.96 -23.83 15.14
C GLN A 149 -56.62 -22.96 13.92
N ASN A 150 -57.62 -22.44 13.22
CA ASN A 150 -57.44 -21.48 12.13
C ASN A 150 -56.81 -20.18 12.64
N LYS A 151 -57.30 -19.63 13.76
CA LYS A 151 -56.73 -18.41 14.36
C LYS A 151 -55.27 -18.60 14.77
N ILE A 152 -54.95 -19.75 15.36
CA ILE A 152 -53.56 -20.10 15.70
C ILE A 152 -52.71 -20.21 14.43
N ALA A 153 -53.24 -20.83 13.36
CA ALA A 153 -52.53 -20.95 12.08
C ALA A 153 -52.28 -19.58 11.43
N GLU A 154 -53.28 -18.69 11.41
CA GLU A 154 -53.17 -17.31 10.93
C GLU A 154 -52.13 -16.52 11.73
N LEU A 155 -52.17 -16.58 13.06
CA LEU A 155 -51.21 -15.88 13.91
C LEU A 155 -49.79 -16.40 13.70
N LYS A 156 -49.61 -17.73 13.60
CA LYS A 156 -48.31 -18.33 13.28
C LYS A 156 -47.79 -17.91 11.90
N ALA A 157 -48.65 -17.90 10.89
CA ALA A 157 -48.29 -17.44 9.56
C ALA A 157 -47.93 -15.94 9.55
N GLY A 158 -48.70 -15.10 10.25
CA GLY A 158 -48.41 -13.67 10.40
C GLY A 158 -47.08 -13.40 11.09
N VAL A 159 -46.77 -14.13 12.17
CA VAL A 159 -45.46 -14.05 12.84
C VAL A 159 -44.35 -14.47 11.89
N LEU A 160 -44.47 -15.60 11.19
CA LEU A 160 -43.46 -16.06 10.23
C LEU A 160 -43.18 -15.03 9.14
N VAL A 161 -44.23 -14.51 8.49
CA VAL A 161 -44.10 -13.48 7.44
C VAL A 161 -43.46 -12.21 8.01
N SER A 162 -43.86 -11.76 9.20
CA SER A 162 -43.26 -10.59 9.85
C SER A 162 -41.77 -10.82 10.17
N THR A 163 -41.40 -12.00 10.67
CA THR A 163 -40.00 -12.31 10.97
C THR A 163 -39.16 -12.43 9.71
N GLU A 164 -39.67 -13.03 8.64
CA GLU A 164 -38.98 -13.12 7.35
C GLU A 164 -38.78 -11.73 6.73
N MET A 165 -39.77 -10.84 6.85
CA MET A 165 -39.66 -9.45 6.38
C MET A 165 -38.57 -8.70 7.16
N MET A 166 -38.57 -8.78 8.49
CA MET A 166 -37.54 -8.15 9.32
C MET A 166 -36.14 -8.73 9.04
N GLN A 167 -36.03 -10.04 8.81
CA GLN A 167 -34.75 -10.67 8.44
C GLN A 167 -34.23 -10.14 7.10
N LYS A 168 -35.10 -10.02 6.08
CA LYS A 168 -34.70 -9.44 4.78
C LYS A 168 -34.24 -7.99 4.91
N GLU A 169 -34.98 -7.17 5.65
CA GLU A 169 -34.58 -5.78 5.91
C GLU A 169 -33.23 -5.69 6.63
N GLN A 170 -33.00 -6.58 7.61
CA GLN A 170 -31.71 -6.66 8.29
C GLN A 170 -30.59 -7.08 7.34
N GLU A 171 -30.79 -8.11 6.51
CA GLU A 171 -29.81 -8.56 5.51
C GLU A 171 -29.49 -7.44 4.51
N GLU A 172 -30.50 -6.70 4.03
CA GLU A 172 -30.31 -5.55 3.14
C GLU A 172 -29.45 -4.47 3.81
N LEU A 173 -29.78 -4.08 5.05
CA LEU A 173 -28.99 -3.10 5.82
C LEU A 173 -27.55 -3.56 6.07
N GLU A 174 -27.35 -4.83 6.43
CA GLU A 174 -26.01 -5.41 6.61
C GLU A 174 -25.20 -5.39 5.31
N THR A 175 -25.82 -5.71 4.17
CA THR A 175 -25.14 -5.66 2.87
C THR A 175 -24.77 -4.22 2.48
N GLU A 176 -25.61 -3.23 2.77
CA GLU A 176 -25.31 -1.82 2.54
C GLU A 176 -24.17 -1.32 3.44
N LEU A 177 -24.18 -1.69 4.72
CA LEU A 177 -23.11 -1.36 5.66
C LEU A 177 -21.79 -1.96 5.21
N HIS A 178 -21.77 -3.23 4.79
CA HIS A 178 -20.57 -3.86 4.25
C HIS A 178 -20.06 -3.16 2.98
N LYS A 179 -20.96 -2.72 2.08
CA LYS A 179 -20.57 -1.93 0.90
C LYS A 179 -19.94 -0.60 1.30
N LYS A 180 -20.54 0.12 2.25
CA LYS A 180 -20.02 1.41 2.76
C LYS A 180 -18.66 1.24 3.45
N ILE A 181 -18.49 0.20 4.27
CA ILE A 181 -17.21 -0.10 4.92
C ILE A 181 -16.13 -0.38 3.87
N LYS A 182 -16.42 -1.21 2.86
CA LYS A 182 -15.48 -1.48 1.77
C LYS A 182 -15.11 -0.22 0.98
N ALA A 183 -16.07 0.65 0.70
CA ALA A 183 -15.80 1.93 0.04
C ALA A 183 -14.86 2.81 0.89
N ILE A 184 -15.17 2.98 2.19
CA ILE A 184 -14.32 3.75 3.10
C ILE A 184 -12.91 3.15 3.22
N MET A 185 -12.77 1.82 3.23
CA MET A 185 -11.45 1.18 3.26
C MET A 185 -10.63 1.48 2.00
N VAL A 186 -11.28 1.50 0.83
CA VAL A 186 -10.63 1.90 -0.43
C VAL A 186 -10.21 3.37 -0.37
N ASP A 187 -11.10 4.27 0.08
CA ASP A 187 -10.79 5.71 0.20
C ASP A 187 -9.61 5.96 1.15
N ILE A 188 -9.53 5.24 2.28
CA ILE A 188 -8.40 5.33 3.22
C ILE A 188 -7.11 4.86 2.54
N GLN A 189 -7.15 3.74 1.81
CA GLN A 189 -5.98 3.21 1.13
C GLN A 189 -5.51 4.12 -0.01
N GLU A 190 -6.43 4.75 -0.74
CA GLU A 190 -6.12 5.77 -1.75
C GLU A 190 -5.47 7.01 -1.12
N LEU A 191 -6.01 7.50 0.00
CA LEU A 191 -5.42 8.62 0.75
C LEU A 191 -4.01 8.30 1.27
N ASP A 192 -3.78 7.09 1.76
CA ASP A 192 -2.44 6.65 2.20
C ASP A 192 -1.44 6.57 1.03
N ASN A 193 -1.89 6.09 -0.13
CA ASN A 193 -1.08 6.09 -1.35
C ASN A 193 -0.77 7.52 -1.81
N ASP A 194 -1.75 8.43 -1.81
CA ASP A 194 -1.57 9.84 -2.17
C ASP A 194 -0.63 10.57 -1.19
N ASN A 195 -0.70 10.23 0.11
CA ASN A 195 0.23 10.73 1.12
C ASN A 195 1.66 10.27 0.82
N LEU A 196 1.83 8.99 0.49
CA LEU A 196 3.14 8.42 0.15
C LEU A 196 3.71 9.07 -1.13
N ILE A 197 2.89 9.27 -2.16
CA ILE A 197 3.30 9.94 -3.40
C ILE A 197 3.75 11.37 -3.10
N ARG A 198 2.96 12.15 -2.35
CA ARG A 198 3.33 13.51 -1.96
C ARG A 198 4.63 13.56 -1.13
N GLU A 199 4.85 12.61 -0.24
CA GLU A 199 6.11 12.54 0.52
C GLU A 199 7.31 12.25 -0.40
N LEU A 200 7.14 11.36 -1.38
CA LEU A 200 8.17 11.05 -2.37
C LEU A 200 8.46 12.25 -3.28
N GLU A 201 7.43 12.98 -3.73
CA GLU A 201 7.56 14.21 -4.51
C GLU A 201 8.32 15.29 -3.73
N LEU A 202 7.96 15.53 -2.46
CA LEU A 202 8.66 16.49 -1.60
C LEU A 202 10.13 16.11 -1.38
N LYS A 203 10.44 14.82 -1.20
CA LYS A 203 11.83 14.34 -1.10
C LYS A 203 12.59 14.57 -2.40
N HIS A 204 11.97 14.25 -3.54
CA HIS A 204 12.56 14.47 -4.85
C HIS A 204 12.86 15.96 -5.10
N ASP A 205 11.90 16.85 -4.79
CA ASP A 205 12.07 18.30 -4.94
C ASP A 205 13.17 18.84 -4.03
N ALA A 206 13.25 18.34 -2.79
CA ALA A 206 14.33 18.69 -1.87
C ALA A 206 15.70 18.25 -2.42
N GLU A 207 15.82 17.01 -2.90
CA GLU A 207 17.04 16.49 -3.52
C GLU A 207 17.44 17.29 -4.76
N MET A 208 16.49 17.56 -5.67
CA MET A 208 16.69 18.38 -6.86
C MET A 208 17.16 19.79 -6.52
N THR A 209 16.59 20.39 -5.47
CA THR A 209 17.02 21.70 -4.97
C THR A 209 18.45 21.64 -4.42
N THR A 210 18.80 20.60 -3.65
CA THR A 210 20.18 20.46 -3.14
C THR A 210 21.19 20.27 -4.26
N ILE A 211 20.85 19.52 -5.31
CA ILE A 211 21.70 19.29 -6.48
C ILE A 211 21.85 20.59 -7.26
N ARG A 212 20.75 21.30 -7.54
CA ARG A 212 20.78 22.62 -8.19
C ARG A 212 21.68 23.60 -7.45
N ASN A 213 21.53 23.71 -6.12
CA ASN A 213 22.35 24.60 -5.30
C ASN A 213 23.84 24.23 -5.33
N LYS A 214 24.18 22.92 -5.33
CA LYS A 214 25.56 22.46 -5.48
C LYS A 214 26.15 22.86 -6.83
N TRP A 215 25.41 22.67 -7.92
CA TRP A 215 25.86 23.04 -9.26
C TRP A 215 25.99 24.55 -9.43
N GLU A 216 25.05 25.32 -8.91
CA GLU A 216 25.10 26.78 -8.93
C GLU A 216 26.33 27.31 -8.17
N LYS A 217 26.61 26.76 -6.99
CA LYS A 217 27.84 27.07 -6.24
C LYS A 217 29.10 26.74 -7.03
N ASN A 218 29.16 25.56 -7.65
CA ASN A 218 30.31 25.14 -8.47
C ASN A 218 30.49 26.08 -9.67
N LEU A 219 29.41 26.47 -10.34
CA LEU A 219 29.44 27.43 -11.44
C LEU A 219 29.94 28.81 -10.98
N MET A 220 29.46 29.31 -9.84
CA MET A 220 29.94 30.56 -9.25
C MET A 220 31.43 30.50 -8.89
N GLU A 221 31.92 29.37 -8.37
CA GLU A 221 33.33 29.20 -8.03
C GLU A 221 34.22 29.16 -9.29
N ILE A 222 33.81 28.41 -10.32
CA ILE A 222 34.54 28.32 -11.59
C ILE A 222 34.59 29.67 -12.28
N THR A 223 33.46 30.38 -12.36
CA THR A 223 33.39 31.71 -12.98
C THR A 223 34.25 32.71 -12.23
N ALA A 224 34.20 32.75 -10.89
CA ALA A 224 35.05 33.61 -10.08
C ALA A 224 36.55 33.29 -10.25
N ASN A 225 36.92 32.02 -10.34
CA ASN A 225 38.31 31.61 -10.57
C ASN A 225 38.79 32.02 -11.97
N ASN A 226 37.97 31.85 -13.00
CA ASN A 226 38.30 32.25 -14.36
C ASN A 226 38.39 33.77 -14.49
N GLU A 227 37.52 34.53 -13.83
CA GLU A 227 37.59 35.99 -13.78
C GLU A 227 38.90 36.46 -13.11
N LYS A 228 39.29 35.85 -11.98
CA LYS A 228 40.58 36.14 -11.33
C LYS A 228 41.77 35.85 -12.26
N LYS A 229 41.76 34.71 -12.95
CA LYS A 229 42.82 34.37 -13.94
C LYS A 229 42.87 35.39 -15.08
N MET A 230 41.71 35.82 -15.59
CA MET A 230 41.63 36.83 -16.64
C MET A 230 42.21 38.18 -16.17
N GLN A 231 41.90 38.59 -14.93
CA GLN A 231 42.45 39.82 -14.34
C GLN A 231 43.97 39.74 -14.15
N LEU A 232 44.48 38.62 -13.63
CA LEU A 232 45.93 38.41 -13.49
C LEU A 232 46.66 38.47 -14.84
N LEU A 233 46.11 37.81 -15.87
CA LEU A 233 46.69 37.87 -17.22
C LEU A 233 46.70 39.29 -17.78
N ARG A 234 45.64 40.08 -17.55
CA ARG A 234 45.61 41.50 -17.95
C ARG A 234 46.67 42.32 -17.22
N GLN A 235 46.80 42.11 -15.91
CA GLN A 235 47.83 42.79 -15.10
C GLN A 235 49.25 42.44 -15.55
N GLU A 236 49.51 41.16 -15.86
CA GLU A 236 50.80 40.71 -16.38
C GLU A 236 51.12 41.34 -17.74
N LEU A 237 50.15 41.35 -18.67
CA LEU A 237 50.33 42.01 -19.97
C LEU A 237 50.59 43.51 -19.83
N ASP A 238 49.90 44.18 -18.91
CA ASP A 238 50.13 45.60 -18.65
C ASP A 238 51.48 45.85 -17.98
N TYR A 239 51.92 44.96 -17.09
CA TYR A 239 53.26 45.00 -16.50
C TYR A 239 54.34 44.84 -17.57
N MET A 240 54.20 43.84 -18.45
CA MET A 240 55.14 43.59 -19.55
C MET A 240 55.20 44.78 -20.53
N LYS A 241 54.04 45.37 -20.87
CA LYS A 241 53.99 46.59 -21.70
C LYS A 241 54.70 47.77 -21.02
N LYS A 242 54.40 48.03 -19.74
CA LYS A 242 55.04 49.11 -18.96
C LYS A 242 56.55 48.90 -18.86
N ASN A 243 56.99 47.68 -18.58
CA ASN A 243 58.41 47.35 -18.49
C ASN A 243 59.11 47.59 -19.84
N SER A 244 58.56 47.06 -20.94
CA SER A 244 59.11 47.26 -22.29
C SER A 244 59.15 48.75 -22.68
N THR A 245 58.10 49.52 -22.36
CA THR A 245 58.09 50.97 -22.59
C THR A 245 59.16 51.66 -21.75
N SER A 246 59.31 51.31 -20.47
CA SER A 246 60.32 51.90 -19.58
C SER A 246 61.76 51.55 -19.99
N GLU A 247 62.01 50.33 -20.46
CA GLU A 247 63.31 49.93 -21.00
C GLU A 247 63.64 50.74 -22.25
N GLN A 248 62.66 50.90 -23.15
CA GLN A 248 62.84 51.71 -24.35
C GLN A 248 63.04 53.19 -24.02
N GLU A 249 62.28 53.74 -23.09
CA GLU A 249 62.48 55.10 -22.57
C GLU A 249 63.87 55.27 -21.97
N HIS A 250 64.34 54.31 -21.17
CA HIS A 250 65.69 54.34 -20.59
C HIS A 250 66.77 54.31 -21.69
N MET A 251 66.62 53.46 -22.71
CA MET A 251 67.53 53.42 -23.85
C MET A 251 67.56 54.75 -24.61
N TRP A 252 66.39 55.36 -24.85
CA TRP A 252 66.28 56.64 -25.54
C TRP A 252 66.87 57.77 -24.69
N ASN A 253 66.61 57.77 -23.39
CA ASN A 253 67.18 58.74 -22.46
C ASN A 253 68.71 58.61 -22.37
N SER A 254 69.24 57.39 -22.34
CA SER A 254 70.68 57.14 -22.38
C SER A 254 71.30 57.62 -23.69
N TYR A 255 70.63 57.38 -24.82
CA TYR A 255 71.09 57.87 -26.12
C TYR A 255 71.08 59.41 -26.20
N ILE A 256 70.00 60.04 -25.73
CA ILE A 256 69.90 61.50 -25.63
C ILE A 256 71.01 62.06 -24.73
N ALA A 257 71.29 61.43 -23.59
CA ALA A 257 72.36 61.85 -22.70
C ALA A 257 73.75 61.75 -23.36
N ALA A 258 74.04 60.65 -24.04
CA ALA A 258 75.28 60.47 -24.80
C ALA A 258 75.42 61.51 -25.93
N LEU A 259 74.34 61.80 -26.66
CA LEU A 259 74.33 62.82 -27.71
C LEU A 259 74.56 64.22 -27.14
N LYS A 260 73.93 64.55 -26.00
CA LYS A 260 74.17 65.80 -25.29
C LYS A 260 75.63 65.94 -24.87
N GLU A 261 76.23 64.87 -24.35
CA GLU A 261 77.65 64.88 -23.96
C GLU A 261 78.58 65.05 -25.16
N TYR A 262 78.31 64.35 -26.26
CA TYR A 262 79.05 64.54 -27.51
C TYR A 262 78.93 65.99 -28.03
N HIS A 263 77.73 66.56 -28.04
CA HIS A 263 77.53 67.97 -28.42
C HIS A 263 78.26 68.93 -27.48
N ASN A 264 78.23 68.69 -26.16
CA ASN A 264 78.97 69.48 -25.19
C ASN A 264 80.48 69.40 -25.45
N GLN A 265 80.99 68.21 -25.79
CA GLN A 265 82.40 68.01 -26.13
C GLN A 265 82.77 68.77 -27.41
N VAL A 266 81.99 68.62 -28.50
CA VAL A 266 82.19 69.38 -29.74
C VAL A 266 82.13 70.88 -29.49
N PHE A 267 81.23 71.35 -28.63
CA PHE A 267 81.14 72.77 -28.26
C PHE A 267 82.36 73.23 -27.46
N SER A 268 82.86 72.39 -26.54
CA SER A 268 84.10 72.66 -25.80
C SER A 268 85.31 72.72 -26.73
N ASP A 269 85.44 71.78 -27.67
CA ASP A 269 86.50 71.75 -28.67
C ASP A 269 86.42 72.98 -29.59
N ALA A 270 85.22 73.33 -30.06
CA ALA A 270 85.00 74.56 -30.83
C ALA A 270 85.38 75.81 -30.04
N LYS A 271 85.06 75.85 -28.74
CA LYS A 271 85.46 76.95 -27.85
C LYS A 271 86.98 77.05 -27.71
N LEU A 272 87.70 75.92 -27.62
CA LEU A 272 89.17 75.92 -27.63
C LEU A 272 89.72 76.50 -28.94
N VAL A 273 89.16 76.11 -30.09
CA VAL A 273 89.56 76.66 -31.40
C VAL A 273 89.28 78.16 -31.48
N VAL A 274 88.11 78.63 -31.03
CA VAL A 274 87.77 80.06 -31.02
C VAL A 274 88.71 80.84 -30.11
N ASN A 275 89.01 80.33 -28.91
CA ASN A 275 90.00 80.95 -28.02
C ASN A 275 91.39 81.02 -28.67
N GLN A 276 91.82 79.96 -29.35
CA GLN A 276 93.08 79.95 -30.11
C GLN A 276 93.07 80.98 -31.24
N MET A 277 91.95 81.10 -31.98
CA MET A 277 91.81 82.14 -33.01
C MET A 277 91.86 83.55 -32.42
N GLU A 278 91.36 83.75 -31.21
CA GLU A 278 91.44 85.03 -30.50
C GLU A 278 92.88 85.34 -30.06
N GLU A 279 93.63 84.35 -29.55
CA GLU A 279 95.07 84.46 -29.30
C GLU A 279 95.87 84.74 -30.60
N ASP A 280 95.57 84.01 -31.67
CA ASP A 280 96.18 84.19 -32.99
C ASP A 280 95.86 85.60 -33.54
N LEU A 281 94.65 86.11 -33.35
CA LEU A 281 94.28 87.47 -33.73
C LEU A 281 95.08 88.52 -32.95
N ASN A 282 95.27 88.31 -31.64
CA ASN A 282 96.10 89.16 -30.80
C ASN A 282 97.56 89.15 -31.25
N THR A 283 98.13 87.98 -31.55
CA THR A 283 99.51 87.89 -32.08
C THR A 283 99.64 88.53 -33.46
N VAL A 284 98.66 88.36 -34.36
CA VAL A 284 98.62 89.07 -35.65
C VAL A 284 98.56 90.59 -35.44
N SER A 285 97.84 91.08 -34.43
CA SER A 285 97.83 92.51 -34.09
C SER A 285 99.21 93.00 -33.65
N ILE A 286 99.89 92.26 -32.78
CA ILE A 286 101.26 92.57 -32.34
C ILE A 286 102.24 92.55 -33.53
N LEU A 287 102.20 91.51 -34.36
CA LEU A 287 103.04 91.41 -35.55
C LEU A 287 102.78 92.54 -36.55
N LYS A 288 101.53 93.01 -36.68
CA LYS A 288 101.21 94.20 -37.50
C LYS A 288 101.84 95.47 -36.93
N GLU A 289 101.82 95.67 -35.61
CA GLU A 289 102.51 96.79 -34.96
C GLU A 289 104.04 96.73 -35.16
N GLU A 290 104.63 95.53 -35.03
CA GLU A 290 106.06 95.31 -35.29
C GLU A 290 106.43 95.56 -36.75
N ILE A 291 105.63 95.10 -37.72
CA ILE A 291 105.83 95.38 -39.14
C ILE A 291 105.70 96.88 -39.41
N ALA A 292 104.75 97.59 -38.80
CA ALA A 292 104.64 99.04 -38.90
C ALA A 292 105.90 99.75 -38.37
N SER A 293 106.46 99.28 -37.25
CA SER A 293 107.74 99.76 -36.70
C SER A 293 108.94 99.48 -37.62
N ILE A 294 109.03 98.27 -38.19
CA ILE A 294 110.11 97.87 -39.11
C ILE A 294 110.02 98.61 -40.44
N THR A 295 108.81 98.80 -40.98
CA THR A 295 108.62 99.53 -42.24
C THR A 295 108.99 101.00 -42.11
N GLU A 296 108.70 101.63 -40.97
CA GLU A 296 109.17 102.99 -40.68
C GLU A 296 110.72 103.04 -40.57
N LYS A 297 111.34 102.07 -39.88
CA LYS A 297 112.81 101.94 -39.84
C LYS A 297 113.42 101.70 -41.23
N GLN A 298 112.80 100.88 -42.07
CA GLN A 298 113.24 100.64 -43.46
C GLN A 298 113.13 101.91 -44.32
N LYS A 299 112.12 102.75 -44.10
CA LYS A 299 111.98 104.04 -44.81
C LYS A 299 113.14 104.98 -44.48
N VAL A 300 113.61 104.98 -43.23
CA VAL A 300 114.83 105.70 -42.80
C VAL A 300 116.07 105.12 -43.49
N MET A 301 116.30 103.81 -43.38
CA MET A 301 117.45 103.14 -44.01
C MET A 301 117.48 103.28 -45.55
N LYS A 302 116.33 103.32 -46.22
CA LYS A 302 116.24 103.49 -47.67
C LYS A 302 116.60 104.92 -48.10
N ASN A 303 116.45 105.91 -47.23
CA ASN A 303 116.94 107.26 -47.47
C ASN A 303 118.47 107.34 -47.29
N ASP A 304 119.04 106.60 -46.34
CA ASP A 304 120.50 106.53 -46.13
C ASP A 304 121.23 105.77 -47.25
N LEU A 305 120.62 104.70 -47.79
CA LEU A 305 121.19 103.89 -48.88
C LEU A 305 121.33 104.64 -50.22
N LYS A 306 120.51 105.68 -50.46
CA LYS A 306 120.62 106.53 -51.66
C LYS A 306 121.85 107.42 -51.66
N LEU A 307 122.45 107.70 -50.49
CA LEU A 307 123.62 108.56 -50.37
C LEU A 307 124.93 107.81 -50.66
N VAL A 308 124.95 106.48 -50.51
CA VAL A 308 126.15 105.63 -50.61
C VAL A 308 126.31 104.97 -52.00
N SER A 309 125.28 105.00 -52.85
CA SER A 309 125.33 104.36 -54.18
C SER A 309 126.17 105.10 -55.24
N LEU A 310 126.77 106.25 -54.92
CA LEU A 310 127.63 106.98 -55.86
C LEU A 310 129.10 106.50 -55.84
N ASP A 311 129.55 105.84 -54.75
CA ASP A 311 130.97 105.47 -54.54
C ASP A 311 131.34 104.02 -54.92
N ASN A 312 130.36 103.13 -55.15
CA ASN A 312 130.63 101.70 -55.39
C ASN A 312 130.78 101.29 -56.87
N THR A 313 131.02 102.25 -57.76
CA THR A 313 131.36 102.00 -59.17
C THR A 313 132.85 101.72 -59.42
N ARG A 314 133.70 101.68 -58.37
CA ARG A 314 135.17 101.57 -58.54
C ARG A 314 135.82 100.25 -58.06
N LEU A 315 135.07 99.29 -57.51
CA LEU A 315 135.62 98.07 -56.88
C LEU A 315 135.19 96.72 -57.49
N ALA A 316 134.44 96.70 -58.60
CA ALA A 316 133.92 95.46 -59.18
C ALA A 316 134.81 94.80 -60.27
N GLU A 317 136.04 95.27 -60.49
CA GLU A 317 137.01 94.67 -61.44
C GLU A 317 137.93 93.59 -60.84
N SER A 318 137.81 93.24 -59.54
CA SER A 318 138.84 92.41 -58.86
C SER A 318 138.44 91.00 -58.43
N ILE A 319 137.24 90.47 -58.69
CA ILE A 319 136.90 89.10 -58.23
C ILE A 319 136.22 88.28 -59.34
N SER A 320 137.06 87.93 -60.33
CA SER A 320 136.79 87.01 -61.45
C SER A 320 137.71 85.76 -61.39
N LYS A 321 138.12 85.27 -60.21
CA LYS A 321 139.01 84.10 -60.17
C LYS A 321 139.11 83.41 -58.80
N VAL A 322 138.06 82.69 -58.40
CA VAL A 322 138.09 81.51 -57.49
C VAL A 322 136.66 80.90 -57.58
N GLU A 323 136.48 79.94 -58.49
CA GLU A 323 136.44 78.50 -58.15
C GLU A 323 135.08 78.16 -57.51
N LYS A 324 134.09 77.52 -58.13
CA LYS A 324 134.08 76.42 -59.11
C LYS A 324 135.18 75.39 -58.86
N ASP A 325 134.98 74.62 -57.79
CA ASP A 325 134.84 73.15 -57.84
C ASP A 325 134.46 72.65 -56.43
N ASN A 326 133.29 72.03 -56.29
CA ASN A 326 133.23 70.59 -55.99
C ASN A 326 131.77 70.12 -55.92
N ALA A 327 131.31 69.59 -57.05
CA ALA A 327 130.20 68.67 -57.10
C ALA A 327 130.74 67.24 -56.89
N GLU A 328 129.80 66.32 -56.61
CA GLU A 328 129.97 64.84 -56.59
C GLU A 328 130.44 64.30 -55.23
N VAL A 329 129.61 63.58 -54.49
CA VAL A 329 129.35 62.11 -54.61
C VAL A 329 128.45 61.78 -53.39
N GLU A 330 127.50 60.86 -53.36
CA GLU A 330 126.90 59.94 -54.32
C GLU A 330 125.65 59.34 -53.67
N LYS A 331 124.79 58.85 -54.54
CA LYS A 331 123.64 57.98 -54.31
C LYS A 331 124.01 56.65 -53.64
N LYS A 332 122.96 56.02 -53.06
CA LYS A 332 122.60 54.57 -52.95
C LYS A 332 122.38 54.14 -51.48
N ILE A 333 121.44 53.31 -51.03
CA ILE A 333 120.42 52.39 -51.61
C ILE A 333 119.47 51.93 -50.46
N LYS A 334 118.28 51.41 -50.82
CA LYS A 334 117.24 50.71 -50.00
C LYS A 334 117.69 49.41 -49.27
N TYR A 335 117.15 49.13 -48.07
CA TYR A 335 116.49 47.86 -47.65
C TYR A 335 115.78 47.99 -46.27
N TYR A 336 114.68 47.25 -46.04
CA TYR A 336 113.77 47.31 -44.86
C TYR A 336 114.22 46.45 -43.65
N SER A 337 113.79 46.83 -42.44
CA SER A 337 113.60 45.90 -41.29
C SER A 337 112.38 46.29 -40.43
N ALA A 338 111.81 45.30 -39.72
CA ALA A 338 110.47 45.24 -39.14
C ALA A 338 110.38 45.50 -37.63
N LYS A 339 109.19 45.88 -37.11
CA LYS A 339 108.51 45.32 -35.91
C LYS A 339 107.25 46.10 -35.47
N LYS A 340 106.09 45.42 -35.34
CA LYS A 340 105.40 45.04 -34.07
C LYS A 340 103.92 44.63 -34.32
N ASP A 341 103.54 43.53 -33.67
CA ASP A 341 102.20 42.93 -33.53
C ASP A 341 101.64 43.27 -32.12
N PRO A 342 100.32 43.10 -31.75
CA PRO A 342 99.74 41.75 -31.52
C PRO A 342 98.18 41.60 -31.65
N SER A 343 97.69 40.41 -32.03
CA SER A 343 96.32 39.95 -31.67
C SER A 343 96.18 38.43 -31.65
N ASN A 344 96.05 37.82 -30.46
CA ASN A 344 95.74 36.40 -30.29
C ASN A 344 94.98 36.14 -28.96
N THR A 345 93.66 36.38 -28.96
CA THR A 345 92.78 36.12 -27.81
C THR A 345 91.44 35.44 -28.20
N ILE A 346 91.08 35.41 -29.48
CA ILE A 346 89.74 35.00 -29.94
C ILE A 346 89.61 33.49 -30.21
N GLU A 347 90.71 32.76 -30.48
CA GLU A 347 90.66 31.32 -30.78
C GLU A 347 90.55 30.41 -29.54
N LYS A 348 91.03 30.85 -28.36
CA LYS A 348 91.02 30.01 -27.14
C LYS A 348 89.65 29.98 -26.41
N LEU A 349 88.79 30.99 -26.59
CA LEU A 349 87.46 31.05 -25.98
C LEU A 349 86.45 30.13 -26.70
N LYS A 350 86.42 30.17 -28.04
CA LYS A 350 85.48 29.35 -28.84
C LYS A 350 85.71 27.84 -28.72
N LYS A 351 86.95 27.40 -28.45
CA LYS A 351 87.28 25.97 -28.25
C LYS A 351 86.75 25.43 -26.91
N ARG A 352 86.69 26.26 -25.86
CA ARG A 352 86.19 25.86 -24.54
C ARG A 352 84.66 25.78 -24.51
N GLU A 353 83.97 26.68 -25.21
CA GLU A 353 82.51 26.65 -25.37
C GLU A 353 82.05 25.40 -26.17
N LEU A 354 82.78 25.03 -27.22
CA LEU A 354 82.47 23.84 -28.03
C LEU A 354 82.64 22.52 -27.25
N GLU A 355 83.63 22.44 -26.35
CA GLU A 355 83.83 21.25 -25.51
C GLU A 355 82.78 21.13 -24.39
N ASN A 356 82.35 22.24 -23.80
CA ASN A 356 81.28 22.22 -22.79
C ASN A 356 79.94 21.79 -23.39
N LEU A 357 79.59 22.31 -24.57
CA LEU A 357 78.34 21.97 -25.25
C LEU A 357 78.30 20.49 -25.70
N LYS A 358 79.44 19.90 -26.04
CA LYS A 358 79.56 18.46 -26.33
C LYS A 358 79.31 17.59 -25.10
N ARG A 359 79.87 17.96 -23.94
CA ARG A 359 79.64 17.23 -22.67
C ARG A 359 78.17 17.31 -22.24
N GLU A 360 77.54 18.47 -22.38
CA GLU A 360 76.11 18.64 -22.09
C GLU A 360 75.23 17.77 -23.01
N HIS A 361 75.58 17.67 -24.30
CA HIS A 361 74.87 16.81 -25.24
C HIS A 361 75.06 15.31 -24.94
N GLU A 362 76.24 14.87 -24.51
CA GLU A 362 76.47 13.48 -24.06
C GLU A 362 75.64 13.15 -22.82
N VAL A 363 75.65 14.02 -21.79
CA VAL A 363 74.86 13.83 -20.57
C VAL A 363 73.36 13.83 -20.86
N LEU A 364 72.89 14.70 -21.76
CA LEU A 364 71.49 14.75 -22.17
C LEU A 364 71.09 13.50 -22.98
N GLY A 365 72.00 13.02 -23.84
CA GLY A 365 71.86 11.75 -24.56
C GLY A 365 71.69 10.56 -23.62
N GLU A 366 72.56 10.41 -22.62
CA GLU A 366 72.45 9.34 -21.62
C GLU A 366 71.15 9.38 -20.81
N LYS A 367 70.68 10.58 -20.44
CA LYS A 367 69.39 10.76 -19.77
C LYS A 367 68.23 10.35 -20.66
N PHE A 368 68.28 10.69 -21.95
CA PHE A 368 67.27 10.30 -22.92
C PHE A 368 67.20 8.77 -23.07
N THR A 369 68.35 8.09 -23.17
CA THR A 369 68.39 6.62 -23.26
C THR A 369 67.81 5.96 -22.01
N LYS A 370 68.11 6.47 -20.81
CA LYS A 370 67.52 5.97 -19.55
C LYS A 370 66.00 6.15 -19.51
N LEU A 371 65.49 7.33 -19.87
CA LEU A 371 64.05 7.59 -19.93
C LEU A 371 63.35 6.71 -20.98
N GLN A 372 64.02 6.44 -22.11
CA GLN A 372 63.49 5.56 -23.14
C GLN A 372 63.39 4.10 -22.64
N MET A 373 64.38 3.63 -21.89
CA MET A 373 64.34 2.31 -21.24
C MET A 373 63.24 2.21 -20.19
N GLU A 374 63.10 3.22 -19.31
CA GLU A 374 62.04 3.27 -18.31
C GLU A 374 60.64 3.27 -18.94
N ARG A 375 60.46 4.02 -20.03
CA ARG A 375 59.23 4.01 -20.83
C ARG A 375 58.95 2.60 -21.38
N ASP A 376 59.94 1.97 -21.99
CA ASP A 376 59.76 0.64 -22.60
C ASP A 376 59.48 -0.44 -21.56
N GLU A 377 60.11 -0.36 -20.39
CA GLU A 377 59.84 -1.25 -19.27
C GLU A 377 58.43 -1.03 -18.70
N LEU A 378 58.00 0.22 -18.54
CA LEU A 378 56.62 0.55 -18.16
C LEU A 378 55.60 0.03 -19.17
N TYR A 379 55.82 0.24 -20.46
CA TYR A 379 54.93 -0.26 -21.52
C TYR A 379 54.85 -1.79 -21.51
N LYS A 380 55.95 -2.49 -21.23
CA LYS A 380 55.98 -3.95 -21.14
C LYS A 380 55.31 -4.48 -19.86
N ALA A 381 55.45 -3.78 -18.74
CA ALA A 381 54.91 -4.18 -17.44
C ALA A 381 53.42 -3.85 -17.29
N PHE A 382 52.91 -2.84 -17.99
CA PHE A 382 51.54 -2.35 -17.85
C PHE A 382 50.46 -3.42 -18.12
N PRO A 383 50.50 -4.21 -19.21
CA PRO A 383 49.54 -5.28 -19.45
C PRO A 383 49.56 -6.36 -18.36
N GLN A 384 50.74 -6.70 -17.85
CA GLN A 384 50.91 -7.70 -16.79
C GLN A 384 50.31 -7.22 -15.46
N ASN A 385 50.48 -5.94 -15.13
CA ASN A 385 49.90 -5.35 -13.93
C ASN A 385 48.38 -5.24 -14.03
N ILE A 386 47.84 -4.89 -15.20
CA ILE A 386 46.39 -4.93 -15.45
C ILE A 386 45.84 -6.34 -15.24
N GLN A 387 46.46 -7.34 -15.87
CA GLN A 387 46.02 -8.74 -15.72
C GLN A 387 46.08 -9.21 -14.25
N LYS A 388 47.10 -8.82 -13.49
CA LYS A 388 47.19 -9.14 -12.04
C LYS A 388 46.07 -8.51 -11.22
N VAL A 389 45.73 -7.25 -11.49
CA VAL A 389 44.63 -6.55 -10.79
C VAL A 389 43.29 -7.16 -11.19
N GLN A 390 43.10 -7.43 -12.48
CA GLN A 390 41.89 -8.05 -13.00
C GLN A 390 41.69 -9.45 -12.44
N HIS A 391 42.72 -10.29 -12.45
CA HIS A 391 42.65 -11.63 -11.86
C HIS A 391 42.34 -11.59 -10.34
N LYS A 392 42.88 -10.63 -9.59
CA LYS A 392 42.53 -10.43 -8.17
C LYS A 392 41.06 -10.03 -8.01
N ALA A 393 40.56 -9.14 -8.86
CA ALA A 393 39.14 -8.76 -8.85
C ALA A 393 38.25 -9.96 -9.21
N ASP A 394 38.59 -10.70 -10.26
CA ASP A 394 37.87 -11.89 -10.72
C ASP A 394 37.84 -12.99 -9.66
N GLN A 395 38.92 -13.19 -8.90
CA GLN A 395 38.94 -14.11 -7.75
C GLN A 395 37.95 -13.71 -6.65
N VAL A 396 37.87 -12.41 -6.33
CA VAL A 396 36.91 -11.89 -5.34
C VAL A 396 35.49 -12.05 -5.86
N THR A 397 35.25 -11.70 -7.12
CA THR A 397 33.94 -11.85 -7.79
C THR A 397 33.50 -13.31 -7.79
N MET A 398 34.34 -14.23 -8.22
CA MET A 398 34.05 -15.67 -8.22
C MET A 398 33.73 -16.21 -6.82
N LEU A 399 34.45 -15.74 -5.79
CA LEU A 399 34.20 -16.16 -4.41
C LEU A 399 32.86 -15.62 -3.89
N LEU A 400 32.50 -14.39 -4.26
CA LEU A 400 31.20 -13.81 -3.93
C LEU A 400 30.06 -14.51 -4.68
N GLU A 401 30.24 -14.83 -5.96
CA GLU A 401 29.28 -15.61 -6.76
C GLU A 401 29.05 -16.99 -6.15
N LYS A 402 30.10 -17.70 -5.75
CA LYS A 402 29.97 -19.00 -5.07
C LYS A 402 29.24 -18.89 -3.74
N LYS A 403 29.51 -17.84 -2.95
CA LYS A 403 28.78 -17.60 -1.70
C LYS A 403 27.31 -17.25 -1.94
N LEU A 404 27.03 -16.48 -2.99
CA LEU A 404 25.68 -16.13 -3.38
C LEU A 404 24.92 -17.39 -3.81
N GLN A 405 25.51 -18.21 -4.68
CA GLN A 405 24.90 -19.48 -5.10
C GLN A 405 24.59 -20.38 -3.90
N ALA A 406 25.54 -20.58 -2.99
CA ALA A 406 25.32 -21.42 -1.80
C ALA A 406 24.21 -20.88 -0.87
N LEU A 407 24.06 -19.55 -0.78
CA LEU A 407 22.95 -18.94 -0.03
C LEU A 407 21.62 -19.11 -0.76
N THR A 408 21.61 -19.00 -2.09
CA THR A 408 20.41 -19.25 -2.92
C THR A 408 19.94 -20.68 -2.78
N ASP A 409 20.84 -21.66 -2.95
CA ASP A 409 20.54 -23.08 -2.80
C ASP A 409 19.95 -23.38 -1.40
N SER A 410 20.53 -22.79 -0.35
CA SER A 410 20.01 -22.93 1.01
C SER A 410 18.61 -22.32 1.21
N VAL A 411 18.27 -21.24 0.51
CA VAL A 411 16.93 -20.65 0.56
C VAL A 411 15.94 -21.55 -0.17
N GLU A 412 16.29 -22.04 -1.35
CA GLU A 412 15.47 -22.96 -2.14
C GLU A 412 15.16 -24.26 -1.35
N ASP A 413 16.16 -24.82 -0.66
CA ASP A 413 15.98 -25.99 0.21
C ASP A 413 15.02 -25.72 1.38
N VAL A 414 15.13 -24.55 2.02
CA VAL A 414 14.24 -24.16 3.13
C VAL A 414 12.82 -23.90 2.63
N GLU A 415 12.65 -23.23 1.49
CA GLU A 415 11.35 -22.98 0.87
C GLU A 415 10.67 -24.28 0.44
N ALA A 416 11.41 -25.22 -0.16
CA ALA A 416 10.90 -26.54 -0.51
C ALA A 416 10.48 -27.33 0.74
N GLY A 417 11.28 -27.29 1.79
CA GLY A 417 10.95 -27.89 3.09
C GLY A 417 9.70 -27.28 3.72
N LEU A 418 9.57 -25.95 3.70
CA LEU A 418 8.41 -25.24 4.21
C LEU A 418 7.15 -25.58 3.40
N CYS A 419 7.21 -25.57 2.06
CA CYS A 419 6.10 -25.96 1.19
C CYS A 419 5.61 -27.38 1.47
N SER A 420 6.53 -28.31 1.72
CA SER A 420 6.21 -29.70 2.10
C SER A 420 5.46 -29.76 3.44
N VAL A 421 5.96 -29.08 4.47
CA VAL A 421 5.34 -29.05 5.80
C VAL A 421 3.96 -28.39 5.78
N LEU A 422 3.82 -27.28 5.05
CA LEU A 422 2.54 -26.58 4.90
C LEU A 422 1.50 -27.43 4.18
N SER A 423 1.91 -28.18 3.15
CA SER A 423 1.03 -29.11 2.42
C SER A 423 0.59 -30.30 3.29
N ALA A 424 1.44 -30.78 4.20
CA ALA A 424 1.14 -31.92 5.06
C ALA A 424 0.24 -31.58 6.26
N SER A 425 0.21 -30.32 6.69
CA SER A 425 -0.35 -29.92 7.98
C SER A 425 -1.81 -29.45 7.94
N ASN A 426 -2.42 -29.28 6.75
CA ASN A 426 -3.83 -28.88 6.56
C ASN A 426 -4.28 -27.72 7.49
N ILE A 427 -3.37 -26.77 7.77
CA ILE A 427 -3.62 -25.63 8.65
C ILE A 427 -4.49 -24.62 7.91
N ASP A 428 -5.35 -23.92 8.65
CA ASP A 428 -6.10 -22.78 8.10
C ASP A 428 -5.13 -21.69 7.58
N GLN A 429 -5.15 -21.49 6.26
CA GLN A 429 -4.26 -20.59 5.53
C GLN A 429 -4.41 -19.14 6.00
N THR A 430 -5.59 -18.74 6.46
CA THR A 430 -5.86 -17.36 6.90
C THR A 430 -5.25 -17.08 8.29
N ALA A 431 -5.45 -17.98 9.25
CA ALA A 431 -4.80 -17.87 10.56
C ALA A 431 -3.26 -17.97 10.45
N LEU A 432 -2.75 -18.84 9.59
CA LEU A 432 -1.32 -19.01 9.34
C LEU A 432 -0.68 -17.75 8.72
N SER A 433 -1.32 -17.15 7.71
CA SER A 433 -0.86 -15.91 7.08
C SER A 433 -0.76 -14.77 8.10
N GLY A 434 -1.73 -14.64 9.01
CA GLY A 434 -1.69 -13.65 10.08
C GLY A 434 -0.53 -13.85 11.06
N VAL A 435 -0.19 -15.10 11.40
CA VAL A 435 0.97 -15.42 12.24
C VAL A 435 2.30 -15.15 11.51
N ILE A 436 2.39 -15.49 10.22
CA ILE A 436 3.57 -15.22 9.38
C ILE A 436 3.81 -13.72 9.26
N SER A 437 2.79 -12.94 8.89
CA SER A 437 2.88 -11.49 8.75
C SER A 437 3.33 -10.82 10.06
N LYS A 438 2.77 -11.22 11.20
CA LYS A 438 3.20 -10.72 12.51
C LYS A 438 4.64 -11.12 12.86
N ALA A 439 5.09 -12.31 12.46
CA ALA A 439 6.48 -12.72 12.64
C ALA A 439 7.43 -11.93 11.74
N GLU A 440 7.06 -11.68 10.49
CA GLU A 440 7.81 -10.85 9.54
C GLU A 440 7.94 -9.41 10.01
N GLU A 441 6.86 -8.76 10.46
CA GLU A 441 6.89 -7.42 11.04
C GLU A 441 7.86 -7.34 12.23
N ASN A 442 7.83 -8.34 13.11
CA ASN A 442 8.75 -8.42 14.25
C ASN A 442 10.21 -8.58 13.81
N LEU A 443 10.48 -9.40 12.79
CA LEU A 443 11.82 -9.57 12.22
C LEU A 443 12.32 -8.28 11.55
N ILE A 444 11.47 -7.60 10.77
CA ILE A 444 11.79 -6.33 10.12
C ILE A 444 12.09 -5.25 11.16
N SER A 445 11.27 -5.14 12.20
CA SER A 445 11.47 -4.21 13.31
C SER A 445 12.80 -4.45 14.02
N ARG A 446 13.10 -5.71 14.38
CA ARG A 446 14.38 -6.09 15.00
C ARG A 446 15.58 -5.84 14.09
N ASN A 447 15.50 -6.18 12.81
CA ASN A 447 16.56 -5.94 11.84
C ASN A 447 16.83 -4.44 11.65
N THR A 448 15.78 -3.62 11.66
CA THR A 448 15.90 -2.15 11.61
C THR A 448 16.58 -1.61 12.87
N ALA A 449 16.20 -2.12 14.05
CA ALA A 449 16.86 -1.79 15.31
C ALA A 449 18.36 -2.17 15.30
N ILE A 450 18.71 -3.35 14.77
CA ILE A 450 20.11 -3.80 14.62
C ILE A 450 20.88 -2.84 13.71
N LYS A 451 20.34 -2.50 12.53
CA LYS A 451 20.97 -1.54 11.60
C LYS A 451 21.19 -0.17 12.26
N ASN A 452 20.19 0.33 13.00
CA ASN A 452 20.28 1.58 13.73
C ASN A 452 21.35 1.55 14.83
N LEU A 453 21.43 0.45 15.58
CA LEU A 453 22.46 0.27 16.61
C LEU A 453 23.87 0.16 16.00
N GLN A 454 24.03 -0.54 14.87
CA GLN A 454 25.30 -0.59 14.13
C GLN A 454 25.71 0.78 13.62
N HIS A 455 24.77 1.56 13.08
CA HIS A 455 25.03 2.92 12.64
C HIS A 455 25.47 3.81 13.81
N LYS A 456 24.76 3.76 14.94
CA LYS A 456 25.14 4.49 16.16
C LYS A 456 26.51 4.07 16.67
N LYS A 457 26.82 2.77 16.69
CA LYS A 457 28.14 2.25 17.05
C LYS A 457 29.23 2.84 16.15
N ASN A 458 28.99 2.87 14.84
CA ASN A 458 29.95 3.43 13.87
C ASN A 458 30.14 4.94 14.04
N LEU A 459 29.06 5.69 14.32
CA LEU A 459 29.14 7.11 14.64
C LEU A 459 29.95 7.37 15.90
N ILE A 460 29.72 6.60 16.97
CA ILE A 460 30.48 6.72 18.21
C ILE A 460 31.95 6.36 17.96
N ALA A 461 32.24 5.29 17.22
CA ALA A 461 33.60 4.90 16.87
C ALA A 461 34.32 5.98 16.04
N LYS A 462 33.58 6.67 15.14
CA LYS A 462 34.11 7.82 14.40
C LYS A 462 34.37 9.01 15.31
N ALA A 463 33.40 9.41 16.14
CA ALA A 463 33.57 10.51 17.09
C ALA A 463 34.72 10.27 18.06
N ARG A 464 34.91 9.02 18.52
CA ARG A 464 36.07 8.60 19.32
C ARG A 464 37.38 8.79 18.56
N ARG A 465 37.46 8.35 17.30
CA ARG A 465 38.67 8.55 16.45
C ARG A 465 38.97 10.04 16.25
N ASP A 466 37.96 10.85 15.93
CA ASP A 466 38.12 12.28 15.68
C ASP A 466 38.54 13.03 16.95
N LEU A 467 38.00 12.64 18.12
CA LEU A 467 38.41 13.18 19.41
C LEU A 467 39.85 12.82 19.74
N LEU A 468 40.26 11.56 19.54
CA LEU A 468 41.64 11.11 19.75
C LEU A 468 42.61 11.90 18.86
N LEU A 469 42.31 12.05 17.56
CA LEU A 469 43.11 12.85 16.64
C LEU A 469 43.21 14.32 17.10
N THR A 470 42.12 14.90 17.62
CA THR A 470 42.13 16.27 18.14
C THR A 470 43.00 16.39 19.39
N ILE A 471 42.96 15.39 20.28
CA ILE A 471 43.81 15.34 21.48
C ILE A 471 45.28 15.19 21.07
N GLU A 472 45.61 14.31 20.13
CA GLU A 472 46.98 14.13 19.61
C GLU A 472 47.54 15.43 19.01
N VAL A 473 46.73 16.13 18.20
CA VAL A 473 47.12 17.43 17.63
C VAL A 473 47.39 18.46 18.72
N LYS A 474 46.54 18.52 19.76
CA LYS A 474 46.74 19.44 20.89
C LYS A 474 47.94 19.08 21.74
N GLN A 475 48.19 17.80 22.00
CA GLN A 475 49.37 17.33 22.74
C GLN A 475 50.66 17.69 22.00
N ARG A 476 50.70 17.48 20.68
CA ARG A 476 51.82 17.88 19.82
C ARG A 476 52.05 19.39 19.83
N ALA A 477 50.98 20.20 19.82
CA ALA A 477 51.07 21.66 19.91
C ALA A 477 51.58 22.16 21.27
N LEU A 478 51.35 21.41 22.34
CA LEU A 478 51.82 21.72 23.70
C LEU A 478 53.20 21.14 24.03
N GLY A 479 53.85 20.46 23.08
CA GLY A 479 55.18 19.85 23.27
C GLY A 479 55.18 18.60 24.18
N VAL A 480 54.00 18.01 24.42
CA VAL A 480 53.87 16.78 25.21
C VAL A 480 54.12 15.58 24.28
N PRO A 481 55.02 14.64 24.62
CA PRO A 481 55.22 13.42 23.85
C PRO A 481 53.90 12.63 23.76
N VAL A 482 53.51 12.24 22.56
CA VAL A 482 52.32 11.42 22.35
C VAL A 482 52.65 10.00 22.84
N GLU A 483 52.33 9.70 24.09
CA GLU A 483 52.30 8.31 24.56
C GLU A 483 51.20 7.57 23.80
N GLU A 484 51.57 6.44 23.18
CA GLU A 484 50.70 5.60 22.37
C GLU A 484 49.47 5.19 23.19
N LEU A 485 48.37 5.94 23.05
CA LEU A 485 47.06 5.46 23.43
C LEU A 485 46.74 4.30 22.50
N CYS A 486 47.06 3.06 22.92
CA CYS A 486 46.80 1.85 22.14
C CYS A 486 45.35 1.84 21.63
N VAL A 487 45.18 2.19 20.37
CA VAL A 487 43.92 2.13 19.64
C VAL A 487 43.71 0.69 19.23
N ASN A 488 43.11 -0.13 20.11
CA ASN A 488 42.46 -1.34 19.63
C ASN A 488 41.10 -0.96 19.02
N PRO A 489 40.83 -1.37 17.75
CA PRO A 489 39.68 -0.94 16.96
C PRO A 489 38.30 -1.35 17.53
#